data_AF-A0A969CKV3-F1
#
_entry.id   AF-A0A969CKV3-F1
#
_cell.length_a   1.000
_cell.length_b   1.000
_cell.length_c   1.000
_cell.angle_alpha   90.00
_cell.angle_beta   90.00
_cell.angle_gamma   90.00
#
_symmetry.space_group_name_H-M   'P 1'
#
loop_
_entity.id
_entity.type
_entity.pdbx_description
1 polymer ?
#
loop_
_entity_poly.entity_id
_entity_poly.type
_entity_poly.pdbx_seq_one_letter_code
_entity_poly.pdbx_strand_id
1 'polypeptide(L)' 'MSSHFCLEPIPDQGGYYMTSCRSGVQCGDRIAIVEASDSFEYQVDEINFYSDPEDMWIAKLHRV' A
#
# COMPACT_ATOMS: atom_id res chain seq x y z
N MET A 1 -0.32 14.50 10.69
CA MET A 1 -0.37 14.49 9.22
C MET A 1 -1.05 13.19 8.83
N SER A 2 -2.30 13.27 8.41
CA SER A 2 -3.11 12.14 7.98
C SER A 2 -2.52 11.59 6.68
N SER A 3 -1.84 10.45 6.75
CA SER A 3 -1.42 9.71 5.56
C SER A 3 -2.69 9.23 4.87
N HIS A 4 -3.10 9.92 3.80
CA HIS A 4 -4.23 9.48 2.99
C HIS A 4 -3.75 8.27 2.17
N PHE A 5 -4.22 7.09 2.57
CA PHE A 5 -4.09 5.88 1.79
C PHE A 5 -5.46 5.21 1.69
N CYS A 6 -5.69 4.50 0.59
CA CYS A 6 -6.83 3.61 0.44
C CYS A 6 -6.29 2.20 0.34
N LEU A 7 -6.82 1.28 1.15
CA LEU A 7 -6.51 -0.14 1.12
C LEU A 7 -7.79 -0.92 0.79
N GLU A 8 -7.76 -1.69 -0.29
CA GLU A 8 -8.91 -2.45 -0.77
C GLU A 8 -8.53 -3.92 -0.95
N PRO A 9 -9.34 -4.88 -0.48
CA PRO A 9 -9.07 -6.30 -0.69
C PRO A 9 -9.24 -6.65 -2.17
N ILE A 10 -8.39 -7.55 -2.69
CA ILE A 10 -8.52 -8.06 -4.05
C ILE A 10 -9.52 -9.24 -4.04
N PRO A 11 -10.67 -9.13 -4.73
CA PRO A 11 -11.61 -10.24 -4.82
C PRO A 11 -10.93 -11.46 -5.44
N ASP A 12 -11.19 -12.64 -4.88
CA ASP A 12 -10.87 -13.96 -5.44
C ASP A 12 -9.37 -14.31 -5.65
N GLN A 13 -8.44 -13.38 -5.46
CA GLN A 13 -6.99 -13.61 -5.68
C GLN A 13 -6.14 -13.56 -4.40
N GLY A 14 -6.71 -13.10 -3.28
CA GLY A 14 -5.97 -12.85 -2.05
C GLY A 14 -5.04 -11.63 -2.16
N GLY A 15 -4.84 -10.94 -1.04
CA GLY A 15 -4.06 -9.70 -0.99
C GLY A 15 -4.91 -8.44 -1.11
N TYR A 16 -4.22 -7.31 -1.31
CA TYR A 16 -4.79 -5.97 -1.22
C TYR A 16 -4.19 -5.06 -2.29
N TYR A 17 -4.98 -4.12 -2.80
CA TYR A 17 -4.47 -2.94 -3.47
C TYR A 17 -4.36 -1.79 -2.48
N MET A 18 -3.24 -1.09 -2.52
CA MET A 18 -3.03 0.14 -1.77
C MET A 18 -2.75 1.29 -2.73
N THR A 19 -3.48 2.38 -2.59
CA THR A 19 -3.16 3.65 -3.25
C THR A 19 -2.68 4.64 -2.21
N SER A 20 -1.56 5.32 -2.48
CA SER A 20 -1.04 6.36 -1.59
C SER A 20 -0.19 7.38 -2.37
N CYS A 21 0.01 8.56 -1.77
CA CYS A 21 0.83 9.63 -2.32
C CYS A 21 2.16 9.79 -1.56
N ARG A 22 2.80 8.67 -1.20
CA ARG A 22 4.01 8.66 -0.35
C ARG A 22 5.23 8.29 -1.18
N SER A 23 6.21 9.18 -1.24
CA SER A 23 7.46 8.89 -1.94
C SER A 23 8.30 7.81 -1.24
N GLY A 24 9.14 7.14 -2.04
CA GLY A 24 10.17 6.22 -1.56
C GLY A 24 9.74 4.78 -1.29
N VAL A 25 8.48 4.41 -1.55
CA VAL A 25 8.03 3.01 -1.45
C VAL A 25 8.50 2.21 -2.67
N GLN A 26 9.02 1.01 -2.44
CA GLN A 26 9.53 0.12 -3.47
C GLN A 26 8.96 -1.29 -3.35
N CYS A 27 9.07 -2.06 -4.44
CA CYS A 27 8.77 -3.49 -4.42
C CYS A 27 9.64 -4.21 -3.38
N GLY A 28 9.03 -5.06 -2.56
CA GLY A 28 9.68 -5.76 -1.45
C GLY A 28 9.67 -5.01 -0.11
N ASP A 29 9.28 -3.74 -0.10
CA ASP A 29 9.13 -2.99 1.16
C ASP A 29 7.99 -3.57 2.01
N ARG A 30 8.09 -3.32 3.32
CA ARG A 30 7.05 -3.64 4.29
C ARG A 30 6.35 -2.38 4.77
N ILE A 31 5.02 -2.42 4.71
CA ILE A 31 4.14 -1.35 5.14
C ILE A 31 3.41 -1.82 6.39
N ALA A 32 3.68 -1.16 7.52
CA ALA A 32 2.92 -1.34 8.74
C ALA A 32 1.75 -0.34 8.78
N ILE A 33 0.53 -0.87 8.81
CA ILE A 33 -0.69 -0.08 9.01
C ILE A 33 -1.13 -0.28 10.46
N VAL A 34 -1.15 0.81 11.21
CA VAL A 34 -1.56 0.81 12.62
C VAL A 34 -2.98 1.35 12.71
N GLU A 35 -3.91 0.50 13.12
CA GLU A 35 -5.30 0.84 13.36
C GLU A 35 -5.64 0.67 14.84
N ALA A 36 -5.81 1.78 15.54
CA ALA A 36 -6.11 1.83 16.98
C ALA A 36 -5.13 1.01 17.84
N SER A 37 -5.42 -0.28 18.06
CA SER A 37 -4.65 -1.21 18.88
C SER A 37 -3.96 -2.33 18.08
N ASP A 38 -4.28 -2.45 16.79
CA ASP A 38 -3.75 -3.48 15.92
C ASP A 38 -2.72 -2.90 14.95
N SER A 39 -1.71 -3.71 14.65
CA SER A 39 -0.74 -3.43 13.59
C SER A 39 -0.76 -4.56 12.58
N PHE A 40 -1.04 -4.22 11.33
CA PHE A 40 -1.00 -5.15 10.21
C PHE A 40 0.23 -4.84 9.36
N GLU A 41 1.02 -5.88 9.06
CA GLU A 41 2.17 -5.76 8.18
C GLU A 41 1.83 -6.33 6.80
N TYR A 42 2.16 -5.56 5.77
CA TYR A 42 1.95 -5.90 4.38
C TYR A 42 3.27 -5.80 3.62
N GLN A 43 3.56 -6.75 2.75
CA GLN A 43 4.70 -6.67 1.85
C GLN A 43 4.24 -6.22 0.46
N VAL A 44 5.01 -5.32 -0.16
CA VAL A 44 4.78 -4.83 -1.52
C VAL A 44 5.24 -5.87 -2.52
N ASP A 45 4.30 -6.41 -3.29
CA ASP A 45 4.60 -7.37 -4.37
C ASP A 45 4.86 -6.67 -5.70
N GLU A 46 4.04 -5.66 -6.01
CA GLU A 46 4.11 -4.90 -7.26
C GLU A 46 3.75 -3.45 -6.96
N ILE A 47 4.37 -2.49 -7.66
CA ILE A 47 4.07 -1.06 -7.51
C ILE A 47 4.11 -0.36 -8.86
N ASN A 48 3.11 0.50 -9.08
CA ASN A 48 2.96 1.33 -10.26
C ASN A 48 2.84 2.78 -9.84
N PHE A 49 3.72 3.63 -10.37
CA PHE A 49 3.71 5.07 -10.12
C PHE A 49 2.89 5.79 -11.18
N TYR A 50 2.11 6.77 -10.75
CA TYR A 50 1.43 7.72 -11.62
C TYR A 50 2.32 8.95 -11.83
N SER A 51 2.20 9.58 -12.99
CA SER A 51 2.97 10.79 -13.33
C SER A 51 2.35 12.07 -12.78
N ASP A 52 1.08 12.05 -12.41
CA ASP A 52 0.36 13.20 -11.84
C ASP A 52 -0.68 12.69 -10.82
N PRO A 53 -0.54 13.01 -9.51
CA PRO A 53 0.58 13.73 -8.91
C PRO A 53 1.86 12.85 -8.83
N GLU A 54 3.05 13.47 -8.91
CA GLU A 54 4.36 12.80 -9.04
C GLU A 54 4.71 11.81 -7.90
N ASP A 55 3.99 11.85 -6.79
CA ASP A 55 4.19 10.98 -5.62
C ASP A 55 3.11 9.90 -5.46
N MET A 56 2.13 9.82 -6.37
CA MET A 56 1.05 8.84 -6.28
C MET A 56 1.44 7.51 -6.89
N TRP A 57 1.07 6.44 -6.19
CA TRP A 57 1.24 5.08 -6.67
C TRP A 57 0.07 4.21 -6.25
N ILE A 58 -0.09 3.11 -6.99
CA ILE A 58 -0.89 1.95 -6.60
C ILE A 58 0.04 0.75 -6.45
N ALA A 59 -0.13 -0.03 -5.39
CA ALA A 59 0.66 -1.21 -5.13
C ALA A 59 -0.24 -2.41 -4.85
N LYS A 60 0.21 -3.58 -5.28
CA LYS A 60 -0.33 -4.86 -4.84
C LYS A 60 0.45 -5.32 -3.62
N LEU A 61 -0.28 -5.72 -2.59
CA LEU A 61 0.24 -6.12 -1.30
C LEU A 61 -0.30 -7.50 -0.90
N HIS A 62 0.47 -8.23 -0.11
CA HIS A 62 -0.05 -9.34 0.69
C HIS A 62 0.27 -9.13 2.17
N ARG A 63 -0.57 -9.69 3.03
CA ARG A 63 -0.37 -9.65 4.48
C ARG A 63 0.68 -10.68 4.89
N VAL A 64 1.58 -10.27 5.78
CA VAL A 64 2.62 -11.12 6.40
C VAL A 64 2.13 -11.70 7.72
#